data_AF-A0A7V5Y4Z3-F1
#
_entry.id   AF-A0A7V5Y4Z3-F1
#
_cell.length_a   1.000
_cell.length_b   1.000
_cell.length_c   1.000
_cell.angle_alpha   90.00
_cell.angle_beta   90.00
_cell.angle_gamma   90.00
#
_symmetry.space_group_name_H-M   'P 1'
#
loop_
_entity.id
_entity.type
_entity.pdbx_description
1 polymer ?
#
loop_
_entity_poly.entity_id
_entity_poly.type
_entity_poly.pdbx_seq_one_letter_code
_entity_poly.pdbx_strand_id
1 'polypeptide(L)'
;MMVSRGWSLKELLIAVAIMVALVALLLPIGLRVRTAVKRADCKTRIATLGAWLVQEYSRTGSLPITEEEFEALARRAGVEPRCPFNGEPYQYYAAFMAPYGADGTPLPDTHQLRREWKVFITNLLKSHRYHPMLQCEHCYDPKLSGKVVEHGWSGRYRYPIFSNEVKIKDRRFLGVNFYGCVGYYNDVLLLQIITLEWTCRSGYNPGASRGGRLSTREEVNELERAIQQGGGSGCW
;
A
#
# COMPACT_ATOMS: atom_id res chain seq x y z
N MET A 1 -35.27 -49.75 25.49
CA MET A 1 -36.25 -48.74 25.02
C MET A 1 -35.57 -47.38 25.00
N MET A 2 -35.28 -46.85 23.80
CA MET A 2 -34.79 -45.47 23.65
C MET A 2 -35.99 -44.53 23.78
N VAL A 3 -36.06 -43.79 24.88
CA VAL A 3 -37.03 -42.71 25.06
C VAL A 3 -36.59 -41.56 24.14
N SER A 4 -37.24 -41.38 23.00
CA SER A 4 -37.12 -40.13 22.24
C SER A 4 -37.93 -39.06 22.97
N ARG A 5 -37.25 -38.21 23.74
CA ARG A 5 -37.84 -36.98 24.25
C ARG A 5 -37.97 -36.00 23.08
N GLY A 6 -39.16 -35.89 22.50
CA GLY A 6 -39.47 -34.83 21.55
C GLY A 6 -39.34 -33.46 22.22
N TRP A 7 -38.61 -32.55 21.60
CA TRP A 7 -38.46 -31.17 22.07
C TRP A 7 -39.80 -30.43 22.05
N SER A 8 -40.09 -29.67 23.10
CA SER A 8 -41.24 -28.77 23.11
C SER A 8 -40.97 -27.50 22.28
N LEU A 9 -42.02 -26.93 21.68
CA LEU A 9 -41.91 -25.71 20.85
C LEU A 9 -41.23 -24.55 21.61
N LYS A 10 -41.49 -24.42 22.92
CA LYS A 10 -40.86 -23.40 23.78
C LYS A 10 -39.35 -23.60 23.92
N GLU A 11 -38.88 -24.84 24.03
CA GLU A 11 -37.45 -25.16 24.19
C GLU A 11 -36.70 -24.86 22.90
N LEU A 12 -37.32 -25.18 21.76
CA LEU A 12 -36.80 -24.81 20.45
C LEU A 12 -36.65 -23.29 20.31
N LEU A 13 -37.67 -22.51 20.70
CA LEU A 13 -37.63 -21.04 20.63
C LEU A 13 -36.53 -20.44 21.51
N ILE A 14 -36.36 -20.93 22.74
CA ILE A 14 -35.29 -20.48 23.65
C ILE A 14 -33.92 -20.82 23.06
N ALA A 15 -33.74 -22.04 22.55
CA ALA A 15 -32.47 -22.45 21.96
C ALA A 15 -32.09 -21.58 20.74
N VAL A 16 -33.05 -21.29 19.86
CA VAL A 16 -32.83 -20.39 18.71
C VAL A 16 -32.51 -18.97 19.18
N ALA A 17 -33.23 -18.44 20.17
CA ALA A 17 -32.95 -17.10 20.72
C ALA A 17 -31.52 -16.99 21.29
N ILE A 18 -31.07 -18.01 22.02
CA ILE A 18 -29.70 -18.07 22.56
C ILE A 18 -28.68 -18.17 21.41
N MET A 19 -28.91 -19.00 20.40
CA MET A 19 -28.02 -19.10 19.23
C MET A 19 -27.89 -17.76 18.50
N VAL A 20 -29.00 -17.06 18.26
CA VAL A 20 -28.98 -15.75 17.60
C VAL A 20 -28.21 -14.72 18.45
N ALA A 21 -28.46 -14.69 19.76
CA ALA A 21 -27.74 -13.79 20.68
C ALA A 21 -26.22 -14.07 20.70
N LEU A 22 -25.82 -15.35 20.74
CA LEU A 22 -24.42 -15.76 20.68
C LEU A 22 -23.76 -15.37 19.36
N VAL A 23 -24.42 -15.63 18.23
CA VAL A 23 -23.89 -15.27 16.90
C VAL A 23 -23.73 -13.74 16.80
N ALA A 24 -24.72 -12.96 17.23
CA ALA A 24 -24.66 -11.50 17.21
C ALA A 24 -23.48 -10.95 18.06
N LEU A 25 -23.19 -11.58 19.20
CA LEU A 25 -22.08 -11.19 20.07
C LEU A 25 -20.70 -11.54 19.47
N LEU A 26 -20.58 -12.70 18.83
CA LEU A 26 -19.31 -13.23 18.32
C LEU A 26 -18.88 -12.64 16.97
N LEU A 27 -19.85 -12.27 16.11
CA LEU A 27 -19.60 -11.73 14.78
C LEU A 27 -18.65 -10.50 14.73
N PRO A 28 -18.85 -9.44 15.54
CA PRO A 28 -17.97 -8.27 15.49
C PRO A 28 -16.54 -8.62 15.92
N ILE A 29 -16.37 -9.56 16.86
CA ILE A 29 -15.06 -10.01 17.34
C ILE A 29 -14.34 -10.76 16.21
N GLY A 30 -15.02 -11.68 15.54
CA GLY A 30 -14.46 -12.44 14.41
C GLY A 30 -13.97 -11.53 13.27
N LEU A 31 -14.70 -10.45 12.96
CA LEU A 31 -14.30 -9.47 11.95
C LEU A 31 -13.05 -8.66 12.38
N ARG A 32 -12.97 -8.26 13.65
CA ARG A 32 -11.81 -7.54 14.21
C ARG A 32 -10.55 -8.41 14.20
N VAL A 33 -10.67 -9.70 14.55
CA VAL A 33 -9.53 -10.64 14.54
C VAL A 33 -9.03 -10.86 13.10
N ARG A 34 -9.93 -11.12 12.15
CA ARG A 34 -9.55 -11.33 10.73
C ARG A 34 -8.82 -10.13 10.14
N THR A 35 -9.29 -8.92 10.44
CA THR A 35 -8.65 -7.69 9.96
C THR A 35 -7.28 -7.48 10.60
N ALA A 36 -7.13 -7.76 11.90
CA ALA A 36 -5.83 -7.73 12.58
C ALA A 36 -4.83 -8.74 11.99
N VAL A 37 -5.27 -9.97 11.72
CA VAL A 37 -4.44 -11.00 11.09
C VAL A 37 -3.98 -10.56 9.70
N LYS A 38 -4.87 -10.02 8.87
CA LYS A 38 -4.50 -9.50 7.54
C LYS A 38 -3.46 -8.38 7.61
N ARG A 39 -3.53 -7.49 8.62
CA ARG A 39 -2.50 -6.45 8.82
C ARG A 39 -1.16 -7.05 9.24
N ALA A 40 -1.18 -8.00 10.18
CA ALA A 40 0.04 -8.68 10.62
C ALA A 40 0.72 -9.42 9.45
N ASP A 41 -0.07 -10.14 8.64
CA ASP A 41 0.42 -10.82 7.43
C ASP A 41 1.01 -9.82 6.43
N CYS A 42 0.33 -8.70 6.16
CA CYS A 42 0.84 -7.66 5.27
C CYS A 42 2.19 -7.10 5.75
N LYS A 43 2.30 -6.81 7.06
CA LYS A 43 3.56 -6.34 7.66
C LYS A 43 4.69 -7.33 7.48
N THR A 44 4.45 -8.61 7.74
CA THR A 44 5.44 -9.66 7.57
C THR A 44 5.86 -9.80 6.11
N ARG A 45 4.91 -9.85 5.17
CA ARG A 45 5.21 -9.98 3.74
C ARG A 45 6.02 -8.81 3.20
N ILE A 46 5.64 -7.57 3.55
CA ILE A 46 6.38 -6.36 3.16
C ILE A 46 7.79 -6.37 3.73
N ALA A 47 7.95 -6.73 5.01
CA ALA A 47 9.26 -6.82 5.64
C ALA A 47 10.17 -7.82 4.92
N THR A 48 9.65 -9.02 4.63
CA THR A 48 10.41 -10.06 3.94
C THR A 48 10.78 -9.65 2.52
N LEU A 49 9.79 -9.24 1.71
CA LEU A 49 10.05 -8.80 0.33
C LEU A 49 10.99 -7.58 0.28
N GLY A 50 10.84 -6.65 1.22
CA GLY A 50 11.74 -5.51 1.37
C GLY A 50 13.18 -5.93 1.64
N ALA A 51 13.40 -6.80 2.62
CA ALA A 51 14.74 -7.32 2.92
C ALA A 51 15.38 -7.98 1.70
N TRP A 52 14.60 -8.77 0.94
CA TRP A 52 15.06 -9.36 -0.32
C TRP A 52 15.42 -8.33 -1.38
N LEU A 53 14.63 -7.27 -1.55
CA LEU A 53 14.94 -6.19 -2.49
C LEU A 53 16.23 -5.45 -2.11
N VAL A 54 16.43 -5.13 -0.82
CA VAL A 54 17.67 -4.50 -0.34
C VAL A 54 18.87 -5.41 -0.58
N GLN A 55 18.72 -6.72 -0.30
CA GLN A 55 19.78 -7.70 -0.52
C GLN A 55 20.11 -7.86 -2.01
N GLU A 56 19.10 -7.97 -2.87
CA GLU A 56 19.28 -8.10 -4.32
C GLU A 56 19.97 -6.88 -4.90
N TYR A 57 19.58 -5.69 -4.45
CA TYR A 57 20.24 -4.45 -4.81
C TYR A 57 21.70 -4.44 -4.35
N SER A 58 21.98 -4.86 -3.11
CA SER A 58 23.33 -4.94 -2.56
C SER A 58 24.22 -5.91 -3.35
N ARG A 59 23.63 -6.99 -3.88
CA ARG A 59 24.32 -8.03 -4.66
C ARG A 59 24.59 -7.61 -6.10
N THR A 60 23.66 -6.93 -6.74
CA THR A 60 23.68 -6.70 -8.21
C THR A 60 23.82 -5.24 -8.62
N GLY A 61 23.72 -4.31 -7.67
CA GLY A 61 23.59 -2.87 -7.94
C GLY A 61 22.25 -2.50 -8.61
N SER A 62 21.28 -3.40 -8.60
CA SER A 62 20.14 -3.35 -9.50
C SER A 62 18.88 -3.92 -8.83
N LEU A 63 17.77 -3.21 -8.99
CA LEU A 63 16.43 -3.66 -8.61
C LEU A 63 15.63 -4.21 -9.81
N PRO A 64 14.67 -5.13 -9.60
CA PRO A 64 13.64 -5.45 -10.61
C PRO A 64 12.98 -4.18 -11.16
N ILE A 65 12.69 -4.14 -12.44
CA ILE A 65 12.07 -2.99 -13.14
C ILE A 65 10.71 -3.33 -13.74
N THR A 66 10.37 -4.60 -13.86
CA THR A 66 9.04 -5.04 -14.30
C THR A 66 8.31 -5.77 -13.18
N GLU A 67 6.98 -5.86 -13.32
CA GLU A 67 6.15 -6.65 -12.40
C GLU A 67 6.54 -8.12 -12.45
N GLU A 68 6.84 -8.67 -13.63
CA GLU A 68 7.24 -10.07 -13.79
C GLU A 68 8.57 -10.38 -13.10
N GLU A 69 9.54 -9.47 -13.19
CA GLU A 69 10.83 -9.60 -12.49
C GLU A 69 10.64 -9.54 -10.97
N PHE A 70 9.80 -8.63 -10.49
CA PHE A 70 9.47 -8.53 -9.08
C PHE A 70 8.74 -9.78 -8.56
N GLU A 71 7.74 -10.27 -9.29
CA GLU A 71 7.03 -11.51 -8.94
C GLU A 71 7.98 -12.71 -8.94
N ALA A 72 8.90 -12.81 -9.90
CA ALA A 72 9.88 -13.88 -9.94
C ALA A 72 10.80 -13.85 -8.71
N LEU A 73 11.19 -12.66 -8.24
CA LEU A 73 11.96 -12.47 -7.02
C LEU A 73 11.15 -12.86 -5.78
N ALA A 74 9.88 -12.46 -5.70
CA ALA A 74 8.98 -12.84 -4.61
C ALA A 74 8.77 -14.37 -4.53
N ARG A 75 8.59 -15.04 -5.68
CA ARG A 75 8.50 -16.50 -5.76
C ARG A 75 9.75 -17.19 -5.23
N ARG A 76 10.95 -16.66 -5.54
CA ARG A 76 12.22 -17.18 -4.98
C ARG A 76 12.32 -16.98 -3.47
N ALA A 77 11.74 -15.90 -2.95
CA ALA A 77 11.65 -15.64 -1.52
C ALA A 77 10.60 -16.51 -0.80
N GLY A 78 9.78 -17.28 -1.53
CA GLY A 78 8.69 -18.07 -0.97
C GLY A 78 7.56 -17.20 -0.37
N VAL A 79 7.46 -15.94 -0.81
CA VAL A 79 6.46 -14.99 -0.31
C VAL A 79 5.50 -14.62 -1.43
N GLU A 80 4.21 -14.66 -1.13
CA GLU A 80 3.16 -14.19 -2.04
C GLU A 80 3.27 -12.66 -2.23
N PRO A 81 3.56 -12.14 -3.44
CA PRO A 81 3.74 -10.71 -3.72
C PRO A 81 2.43 -9.91 -3.75
N ARG A 82 1.40 -10.40 -3.06
CA ARG A 82 0.05 -9.84 -3.07
C ARG A 82 -0.40 -9.43 -1.67
N CYS A 83 -1.12 -8.32 -1.59
CA CYS A 83 -1.61 -7.79 -0.34
C CYS A 83 -2.80 -8.62 0.19
N PRO A 84 -2.79 -9.08 1.46
CA PRO A 84 -3.80 -10.02 1.99
C PRO A 84 -5.20 -9.43 2.15
N PHE A 85 -5.35 -8.11 1.97
CA PHE A 85 -6.64 -7.44 2.02
C PHE A 85 -7.47 -7.66 0.76
N ASN A 86 -6.84 -7.59 -0.40
CA ASN A 86 -7.51 -7.53 -1.70
C ASN A 86 -6.95 -8.51 -2.75
N GLY A 87 -5.76 -9.08 -2.54
CA GLY A 87 -5.08 -9.93 -3.52
C GLY A 87 -4.28 -9.18 -4.59
N GLU A 88 -4.14 -7.86 -4.48
CA GLU A 88 -3.41 -7.07 -5.48
C GLU A 88 -1.90 -7.10 -5.25
N PRO A 89 -1.10 -6.95 -6.33
CA PRO A 89 0.34 -6.78 -6.19
C PRO A 89 0.68 -5.61 -5.26
N TYR A 90 1.80 -5.74 -4.54
CA TYR A 90 2.36 -4.60 -3.83
C TYR A 90 2.75 -3.50 -4.82
N GLN A 91 2.52 -2.25 -4.44
CA GLN A 91 3.02 -1.11 -5.19
C GLN A 91 4.54 -1.06 -5.04
N TYR A 92 5.22 -1.11 -6.18
CA TYR A 92 6.66 -1.20 -6.25
C TYR A 92 7.18 -0.06 -7.13
N TYR A 93 7.84 0.93 -6.51
CA TYR A 93 8.12 2.19 -7.19
C TYR A 93 9.18 2.10 -8.28
N ALA A 94 10.07 1.10 -8.22
CA ALA A 94 11.03 0.86 -9.29
C ALA A 94 10.40 0.18 -10.53
N ALA A 95 9.12 -0.23 -10.47
CA ALA A 95 8.38 -0.67 -11.66
C ALA A 95 8.26 0.47 -12.66
N PHE A 96 8.65 0.21 -13.91
CA PHE A 96 8.50 1.17 -14.99
C PHE A 96 7.04 1.25 -15.44
N MET A 97 6.48 2.45 -15.41
CA MET A 97 5.25 2.79 -16.11
C MET A 97 5.62 3.67 -17.30
N ALA A 98 5.13 3.34 -18.50
CA ALA A 98 5.40 4.13 -19.70
C ALA A 98 5.04 5.61 -19.45
N PRO A 99 6.02 6.54 -19.58
CA PRO A 99 5.75 7.96 -19.38
C PRO A 99 4.94 8.54 -20.54
N TYR A 100 4.54 9.79 -20.41
CA TYR A 100 3.88 10.55 -21.47
C TYR A 100 4.76 11.76 -21.85
N GLY A 101 4.55 12.36 -23.00
CA GLY A 101 5.19 13.59 -23.44
C GLY A 101 4.59 14.81 -22.74
N ALA A 102 5.23 15.97 -22.91
CA ALA A 102 4.68 17.25 -22.43
C ALA A 102 3.32 17.60 -23.08
N ASP A 103 3.04 17.03 -24.24
CA ASP A 103 1.78 17.09 -24.99
C ASP A 103 0.76 16.02 -24.56
N GLY A 104 1.11 15.15 -23.60
CA GLY A 104 0.25 14.07 -23.12
C GLY A 104 0.26 12.81 -23.98
N THR A 105 1.16 12.67 -24.96
CA THR A 105 1.28 11.45 -25.77
C THR A 105 2.06 10.35 -25.04
N PRO A 106 1.65 9.07 -25.04
CA PRO A 106 2.46 8.01 -24.42
C PRO A 106 3.83 7.87 -25.12
N LEU A 107 4.91 7.88 -24.34
CA LEU A 107 6.25 7.62 -24.83
C LEU A 107 6.46 6.12 -25.06
N PRO A 108 7.30 5.73 -26.04
CA PRO A 108 7.56 4.33 -26.31
C PRO A 108 8.26 3.67 -25.12
N ASP A 109 7.85 2.45 -24.80
CA ASP A 109 8.50 1.66 -23.78
C ASP A 109 9.83 1.10 -24.30
N THR A 110 10.92 1.80 -24.01
CA THR A 110 12.28 1.42 -24.45
C THR A 110 13.17 0.99 -23.29
N HIS A 111 14.14 0.13 -23.57
CA HIS A 111 15.16 -0.27 -22.58
C HIS A 111 15.91 0.93 -21.98
N GLN A 112 16.13 1.99 -22.76
CA GLN A 112 16.78 3.20 -22.25
C GLN A 112 15.89 3.92 -21.23
N LEU A 113 14.62 4.18 -21.56
CA LEU A 113 13.68 4.87 -20.66
C LEU A 113 13.45 4.06 -19.37
N ARG A 114 13.35 2.73 -19.46
CA ARG A 114 13.28 1.85 -18.28
C ARG A 114 14.51 2.01 -17.37
N ARG A 115 15.72 2.07 -17.94
CA ARG A 115 16.96 2.28 -17.18
C ARG A 115 17.00 3.65 -16.51
N GLU A 116 16.61 4.70 -17.23
CA GLU A 116 16.58 6.07 -16.70
C GLU A 116 15.60 6.20 -15.52
N TRP A 117 14.40 5.64 -15.65
CA TRP A 117 13.40 5.57 -14.57
C TRP A 117 13.93 4.84 -13.34
N LYS A 118 14.54 3.68 -13.52
CA LYS A 118 15.13 2.89 -12.43
C LYS A 118 16.16 3.70 -11.65
N VAL A 119 17.11 4.32 -12.36
CA VAL A 119 18.17 5.13 -11.74
C VAL A 119 17.56 6.31 -11.00
N PHE A 120 16.57 6.98 -11.61
CA PHE A 120 15.86 8.09 -10.99
C PHE A 120 15.17 7.69 -9.68
N ILE A 121 14.25 6.70 -9.71
CA ILE A 121 13.50 6.29 -8.53
C ILE A 121 14.44 5.74 -7.45
N THR A 122 15.45 4.96 -7.83
CA THR A 122 16.42 4.42 -6.87
C THR A 122 17.19 5.54 -6.16
N ASN A 123 17.66 6.54 -6.90
CA ASN A 123 18.39 7.67 -6.31
C ASN A 123 17.48 8.51 -5.41
N LEU A 124 16.23 8.73 -5.83
CA LEU A 124 15.25 9.46 -5.05
C LEU A 124 14.94 8.76 -3.72
N LEU A 125 14.67 7.46 -3.76
CA LEU A 125 14.36 6.70 -2.56
C LEU A 125 15.58 6.53 -1.62
N LYS A 126 16.80 6.73 -2.13
CA LYS A 126 18.02 6.83 -1.31
C LYS A 126 18.23 8.23 -0.72
N SER A 127 17.86 9.29 -1.44
CA SER A 127 18.02 10.65 -0.94
C SER A 127 17.00 11.00 0.14
N HIS A 128 15.89 10.26 0.21
CA HIS A 128 14.84 10.47 1.20
C HIS A 128 14.61 9.20 2.03
N ARG A 129 14.99 9.25 3.30
CA ARG A 129 14.94 8.09 4.21
C ARG A 129 13.52 7.64 4.58
N TYR A 130 12.55 8.54 4.52
CA TYR A 130 11.16 8.30 4.90
C TYR A 130 10.28 7.87 3.71
N HIS A 131 10.84 7.43 2.58
CA HIS A 131 10.03 6.95 1.45
C HIS A 131 10.13 5.44 1.24
N PRO A 132 9.00 4.76 0.98
CA PRO A 132 8.99 3.33 0.72
C PRO A 132 9.53 3.03 -0.69
N MET A 133 10.26 1.93 -0.81
CA MET A 133 10.52 1.26 -2.11
C MET A 133 9.43 0.26 -2.49
N LEU A 134 8.73 -0.27 -1.48
CA LEU A 134 7.62 -1.22 -1.64
C LEU A 134 6.51 -0.85 -0.64
N GLN A 135 5.26 -0.83 -1.09
CA GLN A 135 4.10 -0.38 -0.34
C GLN A 135 2.86 -1.26 -0.57
N CYS A 136 2.00 -1.43 0.44
CA CYS A 136 0.60 -1.86 0.23
C CYS A 136 -0.38 -0.72 0.54
N GLU A 137 -1.01 -0.17 -0.51
CA GLU A 137 -2.08 0.85 -0.44
C GLU A 137 -3.37 0.36 0.26
N HIS A 138 -3.46 -0.91 0.64
CA HIS A 138 -4.61 -1.45 1.38
C HIS A 138 -4.29 -1.76 2.84
N CYS A 139 -3.03 -1.63 3.25
CA CYS A 139 -2.62 -1.77 4.64
C CYS A 139 -2.24 -0.41 5.20
N TYR A 140 -3.22 0.32 5.72
CA TYR A 140 -3.04 1.67 6.26
C TYR A 140 -2.94 1.71 7.79
N ASP A 141 -2.51 2.85 8.34
CA ASP A 141 -2.39 3.06 9.79
C ASP A 141 -3.73 2.76 10.48
N PRO A 142 -3.77 1.85 11.48
CA PRO A 142 -5.00 1.52 12.19
C PRO A 142 -5.78 2.72 12.72
N LYS A 143 -5.11 3.81 13.07
CA LYS A 143 -5.74 5.07 13.52
C LYS A 143 -6.66 5.68 12.48
N LEU A 144 -6.43 5.40 11.19
CA LEU A 144 -7.24 5.89 10.08
C LEU A 144 -8.51 5.07 9.84
N SER A 145 -8.70 3.95 10.55
CA SER A 145 -9.88 3.09 10.36
C SER A 145 -11.21 3.80 10.59
N GLY A 146 -11.28 4.74 11.54
CA GLY A 146 -12.46 5.58 11.77
C GLY A 146 -12.58 6.77 10.81
N LYS A 147 -11.64 6.95 9.89
CA LYS A 147 -11.61 8.04 8.89
C LYS A 147 -11.96 7.55 7.48
N VAL A 148 -12.23 6.26 7.31
CA VAL A 148 -12.76 5.70 6.06
C VAL A 148 -14.23 6.08 5.95
N VAL A 149 -14.57 6.91 4.96
CA VAL A 149 -15.95 7.40 4.75
C VAL A 149 -16.76 6.45 3.88
N GLU A 150 -16.10 5.81 2.93
CA GLU A 150 -16.71 4.80 2.08
C GLU A 150 -15.63 3.88 1.52
N HIS A 151 -16.07 2.90 0.75
CA HIS A 151 -15.19 2.05 0.00
C HIS A 151 -15.51 2.15 -1.48
N GLY A 152 -14.55 2.67 -2.24
CA GLY A 152 -14.64 2.77 -3.69
C GLY A 152 -14.37 1.42 -4.36
N TRP A 153 -14.70 1.36 -5.65
CA TRP A 153 -14.51 0.18 -6.49
C TRP A 153 -13.69 0.54 -7.73
N SER A 154 -12.61 -0.20 -7.98
CA SER A 154 -11.84 -0.13 -9.23
C SER A 154 -11.79 -1.54 -9.80
N GLY A 155 -12.59 -1.81 -10.83
CA GLY A 155 -12.75 -3.18 -11.36
C GLY A 155 -13.19 -4.17 -10.26
N ARG A 156 -12.31 -5.10 -9.88
CA ARG A 156 -12.56 -6.12 -8.84
C ARG A 156 -12.20 -5.65 -7.42
N TYR A 157 -11.76 -4.41 -7.23
CA TYR A 157 -11.04 -4.00 -6.02
C TYR A 157 -11.81 -3.03 -5.17
N ARG A 158 -11.90 -3.33 -3.88
CA ARG A 158 -12.46 -2.43 -2.87
C ARG A 158 -11.33 -1.66 -2.18
N TYR A 159 -11.30 -0.34 -2.32
CA TYR A 159 -10.27 0.51 -1.71
C TYR A 159 -10.89 1.46 -0.68
N PRO A 160 -10.18 1.79 0.42
CA PRO A 160 -10.67 2.76 1.38
C PRO A 160 -10.68 4.15 0.76
N ILE A 161 -11.81 4.84 0.83
CA ILE A 161 -11.89 6.27 0.56
C ILE A 161 -11.88 6.96 1.92
N PHE A 162 -10.87 7.78 2.16
CA PHE A 162 -10.73 8.50 3.41
C PHE A 162 -11.41 9.87 3.35
N SER A 163 -11.80 10.40 4.51
CA SER A 163 -12.31 11.76 4.64
C SER A 163 -11.34 12.80 4.09
N ASN A 164 -11.86 13.94 3.63
CA ASN A 164 -11.02 15.05 3.11
C ASN A 164 -9.99 15.54 4.13
N GLU A 165 -10.30 15.43 5.43
CA GLU A 165 -9.40 15.76 6.54
C GLU A 165 -8.05 15.02 6.45
N VAL A 166 -8.07 13.71 6.12
CA VAL A 166 -6.86 12.88 6.10
C VAL A 166 -6.37 12.55 4.70
N LYS A 167 -7.13 12.89 3.64
CA LYS A 167 -6.85 12.49 2.24
C LYS A 167 -5.46 12.90 1.75
N ILE A 168 -4.90 14.02 2.24
CA ILE A 168 -3.61 14.56 1.78
C ILE A 168 -2.54 14.44 2.88
N LYS A 169 -2.84 14.84 4.12
CA LYS A 169 -1.83 14.98 5.18
C LYS A 169 -1.56 13.67 5.93
N ASP A 170 -2.60 12.90 6.21
CA ASP A 170 -2.51 11.76 7.15
C ASP A 170 -2.81 10.41 6.51
N ARG A 171 -2.99 10.34 5.20
CA ARG A 171 -3.18 9.08 4.48
C ARG A 171 -1.87 8.30 4.47
N ARG A 172 -1.73 7.35 5.39
CA ARG A 172 -0.49 6.58 5.58
C ARG A 172 -0.68 5.10 5.31
N PHE A 173 0.18 4.54 4.47
CA PHE A 173 0.20 3.14 4.04
C PHE A 173 1.48 2.44 4.42
N LEU A 174 1.38 1.14 4.72
CA LEU A 174 2.49 0.33 5.13
C LEU A 174 3.43 0.08 3.95
N GLY A 175 4.72 0.25 4.20
CA GLY A 175 5.76 -0.02 3.24
C GLY A 175 7.10 -0.30 3.92
N VAL A 176 8.14 -0.39 3.11
CA VAL A 176 9.52 -0.58 3.53
C VAL A 176 10.43 0.32 2.70
N ASN A 177 11.40 1.00 3.34
CA ASN A 177 12.35 1.88 2.66
C ASN A 177 13.61 1.13 2.21
N PHE A 178 14.49 1.83 1.47
CA PHE A 178 15.78 1.28 1.01
C PHE A 178 16.75 0.86 2.13
N TYR A 179 16.48 1.25 3.37
CA TYR A 179 17.27 0.88 4.55
C TYR A 179 16.71 -0.37 5.27
N GLY A 180 15.67 -1.00 4.71
CA GLY A 180 15.03 -2.18 5.31
C GLY A 180 14.03 -1.85 6.41
N CYS A 181 13.66 -0.59 6.57
CA CYS A 181 12.78 -0.17 7.64
C CYS A 181 11.31 -0.19 7.24
N VAL A 182 10.53 -0.91 8.05
CA VAL A 182 9.11 -1.16 7.81
C VAL A 182 8.28 -0.17 8.60
N GLY A 183 7.48 0.63 7.89
CA GLY A 183 6.70 1.71 8.48
C GLY A 183 5.54 2.16 7.61
N TYR A 184 4.69 3.00 8.20
CA TYR A 184 3.63 3.74 7.54
C TYR A 184 4.19 5.02 6.92
N TYR A 185 3.93 5.18 5.63
CA TYR A 185 4.41 6.29 4.80
C TYR A 185 3.24 7.00 4.12
N ASN A 186 3.38 8.31 3.89
CA ASN A 186 2.40 9.06 3.14
C ASN A 186 2.68 8.90 1.64
N ASP A 187 1.76 8.25 0.94
CA ASP A 187 1.88 7.92 -0.48
C ASP A 187 1.67 9.12 -1.40
N VAL A 188 0.89 10.10 -0.95
CA VAL A 188 0.66 11.36 -1.67
C VAL A 188 1.94 12.19 -1.71
N LEU A 189 2.64 12.30 -0.59
CA LEU A 189 3.92 13.03 -0.53
C LEU A 189 4.96 12.41 -1.45
N LEU A 190 5.11 11.07 -1.41
CA LEU A 190 6.04 10.39 -2.31
C LEU A 190 5.67 10.62 -3.78
N LEU A 191 4.39 10.52 -4.13
CA LEU A 191 3.94 10.79 -5.48
C LEU A 191 4.26 12.23 -5.92
N GLN A 192 4.05 13.22 -5.06
CA GLN A 192 4.37 14.61 -5.35
C GLN A 192 5.88 14.82 -5.54
N ILE A 193 6.72 14.20 -4.71
CA ILE A 193 8.17 14.28 -4.81
C ILE A 193 8.68 13.62 -6.10
N ILE A 194 8.21 12.41 -6.41
CA ILE A 194 8.50 11.72 -7.68
C ILE A 194 8.11 12.61 -8.86
N THR A 195 6.89 13.18 -8.81
CA THR A 195 6.35 14.00 -9.90
C THR A 195 7.19 15.27 -10.09
N LEU A 196 7.49 15.99 -9.02
CA LEU A 196 8.29 17.22 -9.07
C LEU A 196 9.70 16.96 -9.60
N GLU A 197 10.41 16.01 -9.01
CA GLU A 197 11.79 15.68 -9.38
C GLU A 197 11.89 15.13 -10.81
N TRP A 198 10.94 14.28 -11.21
CA TRP A 198 10.92 13.75 -12.56
C TRP A 198 10.61 14.84 -13.59
N THR A 199 9.66 15.74 -13.29
CA THR A 199 9.32 16.86 -14.19
C THR A 199 10.50 17.80 -14.37
N CYS A 200 11.21 18.15 -13.28
CA CYS A 200 12.41 18.99 -13.38
C CYS A 200 13.50 18.34 -14.24
N ARG A 201 13.67 17.01 -14.16
CA ARG A 201 14.70 16.29 -14.90
C ARG A 201 14.35 16.04 -16.37
N SER A 202 13.10 15.66 -16.64
CA SER A 202 12.67 15.11 -17.93
C SER A 202 11.74 16.05 -18.71
N GLY A 203 11.23 17.09 -18.07
CA GLY A 203 10.12 17.90 -18.59
C GLY A 203 8.75 17.22 -18.51
N TYR A 204 8.67 15.97 -18.03
CA TYR A 204 7.42 15.21 -17.96
C TYR A 204 6.81 15.16 -16.56
N ASN A 205 5.51 15.44 -16.46
CA ASN A 205 4.72 15.29 -15.24
C ASN A 205 3.95 13.95 -15.21
N PRO A 206 4.37 12.95 -14.40
CA PRO A 206 3.70 11.65 -14.31
C PRO A 206 2.26 11.70 -13.78
N GLY A 207 1.87 12.79 -13.14
CA GLY A 207 0.50 13.04 -12.66
C GLY A 207 -0.41 13.77 -13.66
N ALA A 208 0.11 14.26 -14.79
CA ALA A 208 -0.66 15.05 -15.75
C ALA A 208 -1.82 14.25 -16.38
N SER A 209 -1.63 12.95 -16.63
CA SER A 209 -2.66 12.05 -17.16
C SER A 209 -3.90 11.93 -16.25
N ARG A 210 -3.80 12.37 -14.99
CA ARG A 210 -4.89 12.36 -14.00
C ARG A 210 -5.44 13.77 -13.71
N GLY A 211 -5.11 14.75 -14.55
CA GLY A 211 -5.56 16.15 -14.39
C GLY A 211 -4.93 16.89 -13.21
N GLY A 212 -3.81 16.39 -12.67
CA GLY A 212 -3.13 16.99 -11.51
C GLY A 212 -2.27 18.20 -11.89
N ARG A 213 -2.37 19.29 -11.11
CA ARG A 213 -1.39 20.39 -11.15
C ARG A 213 -0.08 19.92 -10.51
N LEU A 214 1.05 20.31 -11.10
CA LEU A 214 2.36 20.11 -10.49
C LEU A 214 2.47 20.92 -9.18
N SER A 215 2.81 20.24 -8.09
CA SER A 215 3.09 20.87 -6.79
C SER A 215 4.40 21.67 -6.86
N THR A 216 4.44 22.81 -6.18
CA THR A 216 5.66 23.61 -6.00
C THR A 216 6.60 22.97 -4.99
N ARG A 217 7.87 23.41 -4.99
CA ARG A 217 8.87 22.95 -4.02
C ARG A 217 8.48 23.33 -2.59
N GLU A 218 7.96 24.54 -2.38
CA GLU A 218 7.47 24.95 -1.07
C GLU A 218 6.33 24.06 -0.57
N GLU A 219 5.34 23.76 -1.42
CA GLU A 219 4.19 22.90 -1.04
C GLU A 219 4.64 21.49 -0.61
N VAL A 220 5.60 20.90 -1.34
CA VAL A 220 6.18 19.60 -1.00
C VAL A 220 6.91 19.65 0.34
N ASN A 221 7.75 20.67 0.56
CA ASN A 221 8.52 20.84 1.79
C ASN A 221 7.62 21.12 3.01
N GLU A 222 6.50 21.82 2.82
CA GLU A 222 5.49 22.03 3.88
C GLU A 222 4.78 20.73 4.24
N LEU A 223 4.39 19.94 3.23
CA LEU A 223 3.75 18.65 3.45
C LEU A 223 4.69 17.66 4.15
N GLU A 224 5.95 17.59 3.73
CA GLU A 224 6.99 16.78 4.36
C GLU A 224 7.17 17.13 5.84
N ARG A 225 7.33 18.42 6.17
CA ARG A 225 7.46 18.88 7.56
C ARG A 225 6.24 18.53 8.40
N ALA A 226 5.03 18.69 7.86
CA ALA A 226 3.80 18.35 8.57
C ALA A 226 3.71 16.85 8.90
N ILE A 227 4.12 15.99 7.95
CA ILE A 227 4.11 14.53 8.15
C ILE A 227 5.16 14.10 9.18
N GLN A 228 6.37 14.70 9.15
CA GLN A 228 7.43 14.43 10.13
C GLN A 228 7.00 14.79 11.56
N GLN A 229 6.31 15.92 11.74
CA GLN A 229 5.80 16.36 13.04
C GLN A 229 4.62 15.50 13.55
N GLY A 230 3.84 14.89 12.64
CA GLY A 230 2.66 14.09 12.94
C GLY A 230 2.91 12.63 13.34
N GLY A 231 4.17 12.19 13.42
CA GLY A 231 4.64 10.97 14.13
C GLY A 231 4.09 9.60 13.70
N GLY A 232 5.00 8.65 13.45
CA GLY A 232 4.78 7.24 13.81
C GLY A 232 4.99 6.20 12.71
N SER A 233 6.24 5.81 12.49
CA SER A 233 6.68 4.42 12.38
C SER A 233 8.18 4.36 12.07
N GLY A 234 8.89 3.45 12.72
CA GLY A 234 10.35 3.32 12.66
C GLY A 234 10.85 2.89 11.27
N CYS A 235 11.31 3.84 10.47
CA CYS A 235 12.65 4.42 10.60
C CYS A 235 12.66 5.77 9.89
N TRP A 236 13.50 6.65 10.44
CA TRP A 236 13.67 8.04 10.06
C TRP A 236 14.39 8.21 8.73
#